data_AF-Q13SF6-F1
#
_entry.id   AF-Q13SF6-F1
#
_cell.length_a   1.000
_cell.length_b   1.000
_cell.length_c   1.000
_cell.angle_alpha   90.00
_cell.angle_beta   90.00
_cell.angle_gamma   90.00
#
_symmetry.space_group_name_H-M   'P 1'
#
loop_
_entity.id
_entity.type
_entity.pdbx_description
1 polymer ?
#
loop_
_entity_poly.entity_id
_entity_poly.type
_entity_poly.pdbx_seq_one_letter_code
_entity_poly.pdbx_strand_id
1 'polypeptide(L)'
;MSAKLNEASRRVAENCAQRSHNGTIDFGSVVRALGEAGVESYFTDYRRGEHTYYAPSGETHVIALPLPDTAIANAFDADAVNQAVRGAQSGAVKYAEFVSRTLAAGCVGYFVWIAGRQVQYFGRRGEIHVERFPQ
;
A
#
# COMPACT_ATOMS: atom_id res chain seq x y z
N MET A 1 -10.95 23.75 9.14
CA MET A 1 -11.05 22.41 9.77
C MET A 1 -10.42 21.42 8.81
N SER A 2 -9.51 20.56 9.28
CA SER A 2 -8.90 19.52 8.44
C SER A 2 -9.97 18.53 7.94
N ALA A 3 -9.80 18.02 6.72
CA ALA A 3 -10.73 17.08 6.09
C ALA A 3 -10.85 15.76 6.88
N LYS A 4 -12.03 15.15 6.86
CA LYS A 4 -12.41 13.90 7.55
C LYS A 4 -12.74 12.80 6.54
N LEU A 5 -12.72 11.53 6.97
CA LEU A 5 -13.12 10.39 6.13
C LEU A 5 -14.64 10.20 6.18
N ASN A 6 -15.35 10.90 5.30
CA ASN A 6 -16.79 10.70 5.14
C ASN A 6 -17.11 9.31 4.52
N GLU A 7 -18.40 8.97 4.46
CA GLU A 7 -18.84 7.67 3.92
C GLU A 7 -18.38 7.43 2.48
N ALA A 8 -18.34 8.48 1.64
CA ALA A 8 -17.85 8.36 0.27
C ALA A 8 -16.35 8.04 0.23
N SER A 9 -15.53 8.67 1.07
CA SER A 9 -14.09 8.39 1.18
C SER A 9 -13.83 6.94 1.57
N ARG A 10 -14.60 6.42 2.54
CA ARG A 10 -14.49 5.02 3.00
C ARG A 10 -14.85 4.04 1.88
N ARG A 11 -15.94 4.29 1.14
CA ARG A 11 -16.33 3.47 -0.02
C ARG A 11 -15.27 3.48 -1.12
N VAL A 12 -14.61 4.63 -1.37
CA VAL A 12 -13.50 4.70 -2.33
C VAL A 12 -12.32 3.84 -1.87
N ALA A 13 -11.98 3.88 -0.58
CA ALA A 13 -10.92 3.05 0.00
C ALA A 13 -11.22 1.55 -0.14
N GLU A 14 -12.43 1.12 0.23
CA GLU A 14 -12.92 -0.26 0.08
C GLU A 14 -12.90 -0.71 -1.39
N ASN A 15 -13.38 0.12 -2.31
CA ASN A 15 -13.38 -0.19 -3.73
C ASN A 15 -11.96 -0.32 -4.29
N CYS A 16 -11.06 0.59 -3.91
CA CYS A 16 -9.66 0.54 -4.32
C CYS A 16 -8.96 -0.71 -3.80
N ALA A 17 -9.18 -1.08 -2.53
CA ALA A 17 -8.63 -2.29 -1.92
C ALA A 17 -9.11 -3.54 -2.68
N GLN A 18 -10.43 -3.67 -2.89
CA GLN A 18 -11.02 -4.81 -3.58
C GLN A 18 -10.53 -4.93 -5.03
N ARG A 19 -10.47 -3.82 -5.77
CA ARG A 19 -10.00 -3.82 -7.15
C ARG A 19 -8.50 -4.08 -7.26
N SER A 20 -7.71 -3.60 -6.30
CA SER A 20 -6.27 -3.90 -6.22
C SER A 20 -6.07 -5.40 -6.03
N HIS A 21 -6.78 -5.99 -5.06
CA HIS A 21 -6.76 -7.43 -4.81
C HIS A 21 -7.15 -8.23 -6.05
N ASN A 22 -8.21 -7.82 -6.76
CA ASN A 22 -8.68 -8.47 -7.98
C ASN A 22 -7.81 -8.17 -9.22
N GLY A 23 -6.80 -7.30 -9.11
CA GLY A 23 -5.95 -6.88 -10.23
C GLY A 23 -6.68 -6.11 -11.33
N THR A 24 -7.77 -5.39 -10.99
CA THR A 24 -8.63 -4.65 -11.93
C THR A 24 -8.48 -3.12 -11.84
N ILE A 25 -7.44 -2.64 -11.17
CA ILE A 25 -7.03 -1.24 -11.10
C ILE A 25 -5.50 -1.16 -11.01
N ASP A 26 -4.91 -0.17 -11.67
CA ASP A 26 -3.48 0.13 -11.52
C ASP A 26 -3.21 1.02 -10.29
N PHE A 27 -1.98 0.99 -9.80
CA PHE A 27 -1.58 1.75 -8.62
C PHE A 27 -1.75 3.27 -8.77
N GLY A 28 -1.47 3.83 -9.95
CA GLY A 28 -1.61 5.26 -10.20
C GLY A 28 -3.08 5.70 -10.07
N SER A 29 -4.00 4.89 -10.58
CA SER A 29 -5.44 5.12 -10.44
C SER A 29 -5.94 4.96 -9.01
N VAL A 30 -5.38 4.03 -8.23
CA VAL A 30 -5.66 3.91 -6.78
C VAL A 30 -5.27 5.20 -6.04
N VAL A 31 -4.03 5.64 -6.20
CA VAL A 31 -3.51 6.83 -5.52
C VAL A 31 -4.31 8.08 -5.89
N ARG A 32 -4.66 8.24 -7.17
CA ARG A 32 -5.50 9.35 -7.65
C ARG A 32 -6.88 9.34 -6.97
N ALA A 33 -7.58 8.22 -7.03
CA ALA A 33 -8.92 8.09 -6.47
C ALA A 33 -8.94 8.34 -4.95
N LEU A 34 -7.97 7.77 -4.22
CA LEU A 34 -7.83 7.99 -2.79
C LEU A 34 -7.52 9.46 -2.44
N GLY A 35 -6.63 10.10 -3.20
CA GLY A 35 -6.30 11.52 -3.02
C GLY A 35 -7.47 12.44 -3.29
N GLU A 36 -8.22 12.21 -4.38
CA GLU A 36 -9.47 12.93 -4.70
C GLU A 36 -10.54 12.73 -3.62
N ALA A 37 -10.55 11.56 -2.97
CA ALA A 37 -11.43 11.25 -1.84
C ALA A 37 -10.95 11.80 -0.49
N GLY A 38 -9.83 12.55 -0.45
CA GLY A 38 -9.32 13.20 0.75
C GLY A 38 -8.50 12.31 1.69
N VAL A 39 -8.02 11.15 1.21
CA VAL A 39 -7.06 10.31 1.96
C VAL A 39 -5.67 10.93 1.84
N GLU A 40 -5.01 11.16 2.97
CA GLU A 40 -3.68 11.77 3.04
C GLU A 40 -2.57 10.72 2.85
N SER A 41 -2.76 9.57 3.49
CA SER A 41 -1.86 8.43 3.43
C SER A 41 -2.61 7.14 3.77
N TYR A 42 -2.00 6.00 3.46
CA TYR A 42 -2.44 4.74 4.04
C TYR A 42 -1.24 3.84 4.39
N PHE A 43 -1.43 3.03 5.42
CA PHE A 43 -0.49 2.03 5.88
C PHE A 43 -1.01 0.64 5.51
N THR A 44 -0.16 -0.18 4.91
CA THR A 44 -0.40 -1.61 4.75
C THR A 44 0.42 -2.37 5.79
N ASP A 45 -0.23 -3.01 6.74
CA ASP A 45 0.41 -3.87 7.75
C ASP A 45 0.29 -5.33 7.34
N TYR A 46 1.39 -5.92 6.88
CA TYR A 46 1.42 -7.35 6.54
C TYR A 46 1.40 -8.26 7.76
N ARG A 47 1.73 -7.76 8.94
CA ARG A 47 1.70 -8.58 10.17
C ARG A 47 0.28 -8.72 10.71
N ARG A 48 -0.55 -7.70 10.48
CA ARG A 48 -1.97 -7.69 10.87
C ARG A 48 -2.92 -8.08 9.73
N GLY A 49 -2.46 -8.01 8.49
CA GLY A 49 -3.31 -8.24 7.32
C GLY A 49 -4.37 -7.16 7.20
N GLU A 50 -3.97 -5.90 7.26
CA GLU A 50 -4.89 -4.75 7.15
C GLU A 50 -4.29 -3.56 6.41
N HIS A 51 -5.17 -2.75 5.82
CA HIS A 51 -4.88 -1.39 5.39
C HIS A 51 -5.50 -0.41 6.39
N THR A 52 -4.74 0.58 6.84
CA THR A 52 -5.24 1.74 7.58
C THR A 52 -5.12 2.99 6.73
N TYR A 53 -6.24 3.62 6.39
CA TYR A 53 -6.32 4.88 5.65
C TYR A 53 -6.43 6.05 6.62
N TYR A 54 -5.70 7.13 6.37
CA TYR A 54 -5.62 8.31 7.24
C TYR A 54 -6.13 9.55 6.50
N ALA A 55 -6.99 10.32 7.16
CA ALA A 55 -7.31 11.69 6.76
C ALA A 55 -6.37 12.72 7.41
N PRO A 56 -6.26 13.94 6.87
CA PRO A 56 -5.48 15.04 7.47
C PRO A 56 -5.93 15.45 8.89
N SER A 57 -7.13 15.04 9.31
CA SER A 57 -7.64 15.24 10.66
C SER A 57 -7.16 14.19 11.67
N GLY A 58 -6.47 13.13 11.21
CA GLY A 58 -6.09 11.97 12.03
C GLY A 58 -7.15 10.88 12.13
N GLU A 59 -8.34 11.08 11.54
CA GLU A 59 -9.35 10.03 11.45
C GLU A 59 -8.85 8.86 10.59
N THR A 60 -9.13 7.65 11.03
CA THR A 60 -8.71 6.42 10.37
C THR A 60 -9.86 5.56 9.89
N HIS A 61 -9.64 4.83 8.81
CA HIS A 61 -10.50 3.74 8.37
C HIS A 61 -9.65 2.49 8.12
N VAL A 62 -10.02 1.36 8.71
CA VAL A 62 -9.25 0.11 8.63
C VAL A 62 -10.04 -0.91 7.81
N ILE A 63 -9.36 -1.59 6.89
CA ILE A 63 -9.92 -2.61 6.01
C ILE A 63 -9.02 -3.85 6.08
N ALA A 64 -9.61 -5.04 6.13
CA ALA A 64 -8.85 -6.29 6.07
C ALA A 64 -8.14 -6.43 4.70
N LEU A 65 -6.89 -6.89 4.74
CA LEU A 65 -6.09 -7.27 3.58
C LEU A 65 -5.94 -8.79 3.60
N PRO A 66 -6.60 -9.52 2.68
CA PRO A 66 -6.34 -10.94 2.51
C PRO A 66 -4.89 -11.16 2.08
N LEU A 67 -4.14 -11.91 2.89
CA LEU A 67 -2.74 -12.22 2.63
C LEU A 67 -2.60 -13.63 2.04
N PRO A 68 -1.62 -13.84 1.14
CA PRO A 68 -1.24 -15.18 0.70
C PRO A 68 -0.57 -15.96 1.82
N ASP A 69 -0.51 -17.29 1.68
CA ASP A 69 0.28 -18.16 2.57
C ASP A 69 1.78 -18.03 2.23
N THR A 70 2.37 -16.90 2.61
CA THR A 70 3.79 -16.60 2.41
C THR A 70 4.33 -15.97 3.68
N ALA A 71 5.35 -16.58 4.29
CA ALA A 71 5.96 -16.06 5.49
C ALA A 71 6.74 -14.77 5.21
N ILE A 72 6.71 -13.82 6.15
CA ILE A 72 7.58 -12.63 6.10
C ILE A 72 9.02 -13.06 6.43
N ALA A 73 9.95 -12.90 5.49
CA ALA A 73 11.35 -13.23 5.73
C ALA A 73 11.96 -12.37 6.85
N ASN A 74 12.98 -12.90 7.52
CA ASN A 74 13.61 -12.23 8.67
C ASN A 74 14.47 -11.03 8.26
N ALA A 75 15.18 -11.13 7.13
CA ALA A 75 16.03 -10.07 6.60
C ALA A 75 15.25 -9.26 5.55
N PHE A 76 15.37 -7.94 5.62
CA PHE A 76 14.83 -7.04 4.60
C PHE A 76 15.78 -6.95 3.41
N ASP A 77 15.25 -7.17 2.22
CA ASP A 77 15.96 -7.07 0.95
C ASP A 77 15.32 -5.95 0.10
N ALA A 78 15.98 -4.78 0.08
CA ALA A 78 15.50 -3.61 -0.65
C ALA A 78 15.49 -3.82 -2.16
N ASP A 79 16.43 -4.60 -2.69
CA ASP A 79 16.54 -4.87 -4.13
C ASP A 79 15.43 -5.81 -4.58
N ALA A 80 15.09 -6.82 -3.77
CA ALA A 80 13.95 -7.70 -4.03
C ALA A 80 12.62 -6.94 -3.97
N VAL A 81 12.46 -6.02 -3.01
CA VAL A 81 11.30 -5.10 -2.97
C VAL A 81 11.25 -4.25 -4.24
N ASN A 82 12.37 -3.65 -4.66
CA ASN A 82 12.40 -2.84 -5.87
C ASN A 82 12.00 -3.63 -7.11
N GLN A 83 12.50 -4.87 -7.25
CA GLN A 83 12.13 -5.77 -8.34
C GLN A 83 10.63 -6.09 -8.35
N ALA A 84 10.03 -6.32 -7.17
CA ALA A 84 8.58 -6.53 -7.05
C ALA A 84 7.80 -5.27 -7.50
N VAL A 85 8.22 -4.08 -7.08
CA VAL A 85 7.62 -2.80 -7.49
C VAL A 85 7.71 -2.61 -8.99
N ARG A 86 8.88 -2.81 -9.60
CA ARG A 86 9.08 -2.68 -11.05
C ARG A 86 8.23 -3.67 -11.83
N GLY A 87 8.12 -4.91 -11.35
CA GLY A 87 7.24 -5.92 -11.93
C GLY A 87 5.75 -5.53 -11.87
N ALA A 88 5.30 -4.93 -10.77
CA ALA A 88 3.93 -4.44 -10.66
C ALA A 88 3.67 -3.23 -11.57
N GLN A 89 4.62 -2.30 -11.67
CA GLN A 89 4.53 -1.12 -12.53
C GLN A 89 4.47 -1.47 -14.02
N SER A 90 5.18 -2.52 -14.46
CA SER A 90 5.13 -2.99 -15.84
C SER A 90 3.91 -3.87 -16.16
N GLY A 91 3.10 -4.22 -15.15
CA GLY A 91 1.98 -5.14 -15.28
C GLY A 91 2.38 -6.62 -15.36
N ALA A 92 3.68 -6.93 -15.27
CA ALA A 92 4.21 -8.30 -15.30
C ALA A 92 3.89 -9.07 -14.02
N VAL A 93 3.74 -8.38 -12.88
CA VAL A 93 3.42 -8.96 -11.58
C VAL A 93 2.03 -8.48 -11.16
N LYS A 94 1.14 -9.44 -10.87
CA LYS A 94 -0.20 -9.13 -10.34
C LYS A 94 -0.13 -8.85 -8.85
N TYR A 95 -1.17 -8.21 -8.29
CA TYR A 95 -1.17 -7.76 -6.91
C TYR A 95 -0.88 -8.88 -5.88
N ALA A 96 -1.49 -10.05 -6.02
CA ALA A 96 -1.24 -11.18 -5.12
C ALA A 96 0.24 -11.62 -5.14
N GLU A 97 0.84 -11.69 -6.32
CA GLU A 97 2.24 -12.03 -6.48
C GLU A 97 3.16 -10.91 -5.96
N PHE A 98 2.79 -9.65 -6.15
CA PHE A 98 3.49 -8.50 -5.58
C PHE A 98 3.55 -8.63 -4.05
N VAL A 99 2.42 -8.94 -3.39
CA VAL A 99 2.36 -9.17 -1.94
C VAL A 99 3.24 -10.36 -1.54
N SER A 100 3.16 -11.51 -2.21
CA SER A 100 4.04 -12.64 -1.90
C SER A 100 5.52 -12.30 -2.03
N ARG A 101 5.92 -11.55 -3.08
CA ARG A 101 7.31 -11.15 -3.29
C ARG A 101 7.81 -10.18 -2.22
N THR A 102 6.99 -9.21 -1.80
CA THR A 102 7.39 -8.27 -0.73
C THR A 102 7.46 -8.94 0.64
N LEU A 103 6.56 -9.88 0.95
CA LEU A 103 6.64 -10.72 2.15
C LEU A 103 7.95 -11.53 2.17
N ALA A 104 8.26 -12.21 1.07
CA ALA A 104 9.49 -12.99 0.92
C ALA A 104 10.76 -12.13 0.97
N ALA A 105 10.67 -10.84 0.63
CA ALA A 105 11.75 -9.86 0.77
C ALA A 105 11.87 -9.28 2.20
N GLY A 106 11.10 -9.79 3.16
CA GLY A 106 11.15 -9.37 4.57
C GLY A 106 10.51 -8.02 4.86
N CYS A 107 9.72 -7.50 3.93
CA CYS A 107 8.90 -6.31 4.13
C CYS A 107 7.79 -6.63 5.14
N VAL A 108 7.67 -5.84 6.22
CA VAL A 108 6.60 -6.01 7.22
C VAL A 108 5.40 -5.11 6.95
N GLY A 109 5.55 -4.15 6.04
CA GLY A 109 4.51 -3.22 5.66
C GLY A 109 5.06 -2.05 4.86
N TYR A 110 4.16 -1.20 4.38
CA TYR A 110 4.53 0.00 3.66
C TYR A 110 3.53 1.13 3.87
N PHE A 111 4.03 2.36 3.89
CA PHE A 111 3.21 3.56 3.81
C PHE A 111 3.16 4.06 2.39
N VAL A 112 1.96 4.43 1.93
CA VAL A 112 1.78 5.27 0.75
C VAL A 112 1.42 6.66 1.22
N TRP A 113 2.37 7.57 1.07
CA TRP A 113 2.22 8.99 1.36
C TRP A 113 1.66 9.67 0.12
N ILE A 114 0.33 9.76 0.00
CA ILE A 114 -0.32 10.34 -1.19
C ILE A 114 0.03 11.83 -1.28
N ALA A 115 -0.16 12.57 -0.19
CA ALA A 115 0.24 13.98 -0.10
C ALA A 115 1.76 14.17 -0.24
N GLY A 116 2.55 13.22 0.27
CA GLY A 116 4.02 13.23 0.20
C GLY A 116 4.61 12.69 -1.11
N ARG A 117 3.77 12.21 -2.04
CA ARG A 117 4.12 11.62 -3.34
C ARG A 117 5.19 10.52 -3.28
N GLN A 118 5.13 9.64 -2.30
CA GLN A 118 6.09 8.55 -2.16
C GLN A 118 5.51 7.32 -1.46
N VAL A 119 6.15 6.17 -1.66
CA VAL A 119 5.92 4.93 -0.91
C VAL A 119 7.17 4.61 -0.10
N GLN A 120 6.97 4.18 1.14
CA GLN A 120 8.05 3.71 2.02
C GLN A 120 7.75 2.27 2.42
N TYR A 121 8.56 1.33 1.93
CA TYR A 121 8.57 -0.06 2.33
C TYR A 121 9.57 -0.24 3.47
N PHE A 122 9.26 -1.05 4.47
CA PHE A 122 10.17 -1.19 5.61
C PHE A 122 10.25 -2.60 6.18
N GLY A 123 11.42 -2.90 6.74
CA GLY A 123 11.75 -4.13 7.43
C GLY A 123 11.49 -4.05 8.94
N ARG A 124 11.61 -5.20 9.61
CA ARG A 124 11.32 -5.32 11.05
C ARG A 124 12.36 -4.67 11.98
N ARG A 125 13.50 -4.21 11.46
CA ARG A 125 14.57 -3.55 12.24
C ARG A 125 14.73 -2.07 11.85
N GLY A 126 13.75 -1.50 11.15
CA GLY A 126 13.77 -0.11 10.71
C GLY A 126 14.49 0.12 9.37
N GLU A 127 14.79 -0.93 8.62
CA GLU A 127 15.26 -0.81 7.23
C GLU A 127 14.18 -0.17 6.36
N ILE A 128 14.54 0.70 5.40
CA ILE A 128 13.57 1.42 4.55
C ILE A 128 14.03 1.40 3.08
N HIS A 129 13.08 1.16 2.18
CA HIS A 129 13.19 1.42 0.74
C HIS A 129 12.12 2.44 0.32
N VAL A 130 12.51 3.47 -0.45
CA VAL A 130 11.63 4.58 -0.82
C VAL A 130 11.45 4.64 -2.33
N GLU A 131 10.20 4.65 -2.78
CA GLU A 131 9.80 4.84 -4.17
C GLU A 131 9.06 6.18 -4.31
N ARG A 132 9.51 7.06 -5.21
CA ARG A 132 8.87 8.35 -5.45
C ARG A 132 7.89 8.25 -6.61
N PHE A 133 6.75 8.93 -6.51
CA PHE A 133 5.86 9.05 -7.67
C PHE A 133 6.56 9.85 -8.78
N PRO A 134 6.25 9.56 -10.06
CA PRO A 134 6.76 10.34 -11.19
C PRO A 134 6.48 11.85 -11.01
N GLN A 135 7.30 12.70 -11.62
CA GLN A 135 7.02 14.14 -11.70
C GLN A 135 5.88 14.41 -12.69
#